data_AF-A0A930X4D2-F1
#
_entry.id   AF-A0A930X4D2-F1
#
_cell.length_a   1.000
_cell.length_b   1.000
_cell.length_c   1.000
_cell.angle_alpha   90.00
_cell.angle_beta   90.00
_cell.angle_gamma   90.00
#
_symmetry.space_group_name_H-M   'P 1'
#
loop_
_entity.id
_entity.type
_entity.pdbx_description
1 polymer ?
#
loop_
_entity_poly.entity_id
_entity_poly.type
_entity_poly.pdbx_seq_one_letter_code
_entity_poly.pdbx_strand_id
1 'polypeptide(L)' 'MQKPRHTLLFRMAYDGLKLLALLLAGFICACLFLLPFGAGPQATVLVETVMPFFAKLTVSLLSFLAIAVIFESLE' A
#
# COMPACT_ATOMS: atom_id res chain seq x y z
N MET A 1 -11.02 -28.47 -15.25
CA MET A 1 -11.30 -27.08 -15.69
C MET A 1 -11.50 -26.21 -14.44
N GLN A 2 -10.41 -25.85 -13.76
CA GLN A 2 -10.43 -25.00 -12.56
C GLN A 2 -10.45 -23.53 -12.98
N LYS A 3 -11.37 -22.77 -12.38
CA LYS A 3 -11.79 -21.42 -12.76
C LYS A 3 -10.75 -20.33 -12.40
N PRO A 4 -10.79 -19.15 -13.06
CA PRO A 4 -9.79 -18.07 -13.03
C PRO A 4 -9.77 -17.22 -11.73
N ARG A 5 -10.01 -17.81 -10.57
CA ARG A 5 -10.01 -17.10 -9.27
C ARG A 5 -8.60 -16.73 -8.80
N HIS A 6 -7.58 -17.50 -9.18
CA HIS A 6 -6.19 -17.30 -8.77
C HIS A 6 -5.60 -16.02 -9.39
N THR A 7 -5.86 -15.79 -10.67
CA THR A 7 -5.52 -14.55 -11.37
C THR A 7 -6.20 -13.33 -10.75
N LEU A 8 -7.40 -13.48 -10.19
CA LEU A 8 -8.13 -12.38 -9.55
C LEU A 8 -7.53 -11.97 -8.21
N LEU A 9 -7.12 -12.91 -7.35
CA LEU A 9 -6.49 -12.58 -6.07
C LEU A 9 -5.14 -11.89 -6.26
N PHE A 10 -4.31 -12.41 -7.18
CA PHE A 10 -3.03 -11.80 -7.52
C PHE A 10 -3.22 -10.40 -8.09
N ARG A 11 -4.18 -10.23 -9.01
CA ARG A 11 -4.51 -8.93 -9.60
C ARG A 11 -5.05 -7.94 -8.57
N MET A 12 -5.93 -8.37 -7.65
CA MET A 12 -6.44 -7.53 -6.57
C MET A 12 -5.34 -7.11 -5.59
N ALA A 13 -4.42 -8.01 -5.23
CA ALA A 13 -3.29 -7.67 -4.37
C ALA A 13 -2.32 -6.68 -5.04
N TYR A 14 -2.05 -6.87 -6.34
CA TYR A 14 -1.21 -5.98 -7.13
C TYR A 14 -1.86 -4.61 -7.34
N ASP A 15 -3.14 -4.57 -7.70
CA ASP A 15 -3.91 -3.32 -7.81
C ASP A 15 -4.00 -2.61 -6.45
N GLY A 16 -4.14 -3.35 -5.35
CA GLY A 16 -4.08 -2.83 -3.98
C GLY A 16 -2.73 -2.19 -3.65
N LEU A 17 -1.62 -2.82 -4.03
CA LEU A 17 -0.28 -2.27 -3.84
C LEU A 17 -0.06 -0.99 -4.67
N LYS A 18 -0.56 -0.98 -5.90
CA LYS A 18 -0.51 0.21 -6.77
C LYS A 18 -1.32 1.37 -6.20
N LEU A 19 -2.52 1.11 -5.69
CA LEU A 19 -3.34 2.10 -4.99
C LEU A 19 -2.65 2.61 -3.72
N LEU A 20 -2.00 1.73 -2.95
CA LEU A 20 -1.26 2.12 -1.76
C LEU A 20 -0.10 3.07 -2.09
N ALA A 21 0.66 2.77 -3.15
CA ALA A 21 1.73 3.63 -3.63
C ALA A 21 1.21 5.01 -4.07
N LEU A 22 0.06 5.05 -4.73
CA LEU A 22 -0.60 6.28 -5.17
C LEU A 22 -1.11 7.10 -3.98
N LEU A 23 -1.69 6.44 -2.96
CA LEU A 23 -2.11 7.05 -1.71
C LEU A 23 -0.92 7.65 -0.95
N LEU A 24 0.20 6.92 -0.87
CA LEU A 24 1.42 7.39 -0.22
C LEU A 24 2.02 8.60 -0.96
N ALA A 25 2.07 8.56 -2.29
CA ALA A 25 2.52 9.69 -3.10
C ALA A 25 1.63 10.93 -2.88
N GLY A 26 0.31 10.76 -2.90
CA GLY A 26 -0.63 11.85 -2.61
C GLY A 26 -0.46 12.43 -1.21
N PHE A 27 -0.23 11.57 -0.22
CA PHE A 27 0.05 12.00 1.16
C PHE A 27 1.35 12.81 1.26
N ILE A 28 2.44 12.35 0.64
CA ILE A 28 3.71 13.09 0.60
C ILE A 28 3.53 14.45 -0.09
N CYS A 29 2.82 14.50 -1.23
CA CYS A 29 2.51 15.75 -1.90
C CYS A 29 1.72 16.72 -1.02
N ALA A 30 0.74 16.23 -0.25
CA ALA A 30 -0.01 17.04 0.71
C ALA A 30 0.90 17.58 1.83
N CYS A 31 1.80 16.75 2.37
CA CYS A 31 2.79 17.19 3.35
C CYS A 31 3.75 18.25 2.80
N LEU A 32 4.21 18.10 1.55
CA LEU A 32 5.06 19.09 0.88
C LEU A 32 4.31 20.40 0.60
N PHE A 33 3.02 20.32 0.30
CA PHE A 33 2.17 21.51 0.14
C PHE A 33 1.99 22.28 1.45
N LEU A 34 2.08 21.61 2.61
CA LEU A 34 1.97 22.23 3.93
C LEU A 34 3.27 22.93 4.38
N LEU A 35 4.44 22.54 3.86
CA LEU A 35 5.72 23.19 4.17
C LEU A 35 5.73 24.73 3.98
N PRO A 36 5.29 25.29 2.83
CA PRO A 36 5.32 26.74 2.61
C PRO A 36 4.40 27.53 3.55
N PHE A 37 3.42 26.89 4.19
CA PHE A 37 2.55 27.51 5.19
C PHE A 37 3.15 27.49 6.60
N GLY A 38 4.42 27.09 6.74
CA GLY A 38 5.08 26.95 8.04
C GLY A 38 4.60 25.74 8.85
N ALA A 39 3.80 24.86 8.24
CA ALA A 39 3.22 23.70 8.90
C ALA A 39 4.15 22.46 8.89
N GLY A 40 5.45 22.66 8.74
CA GLY A 40 6.47 21.59 8.74
C GLY A 40 6.41 20.69 9.98
N PRO A 41 6.36 21.23 11.22
CA PRO A 41 6.26 20.42 12.43
C PRO A 41 4.99 19.55 12.43
N GLN A 42 3.85 20.09 12.00
CA GLN A 42 2.59 19.34 11.89
C GLN A 42 2.68 18.25 10.82
N ALA A 43 3.32 18.54 9.68
CA ALA A 43 3.55 17.56 8.62
C ALA A 43 4.42 16.40 9.10
N THR A 44 5.47 16.66 9.90
CA THR A 44 6.32 15.61 10.47
C THR A 44 5.54 14.71 11.44
N VAL A 45 4.78 15.29 12.38
CA VAL A 45 3.94 14.51 13.32
C VAL A 45 2.90 13.69 12.56
N LEU A 46 2.33 14.26 11.51
CA LEU A 46 1.36 13.56 10.66
C LEU A 46 2.02 12.39 9.93
N VAL A 47 3.22 12.57 9.37
CA VAL A 47 4.00 11.49 8.74
C VAL A 47 4.27 10.38 9.76
N GLU A 48 4.81 10.70 10.94
CA GLU A 48 5.12 9.69 11.96
C GLU A 48 3.89 8.92 12.43
N THR A 49 2.73 9.58 12.51
CA THR A 49 1.47 8.95 12.92
C THR A 49 0.90 8.02 11.84
N VAL A 50 1.01 8.42 10.56
CA VAL A 50 0.39 7.69 9.44
C VAL A 50 1.33 6.63 8.85
N MET A 51 2.65 6.78 9.00
CA MET A 51 3.63 5.80 8.53
C MET A 51 3.40 4.35 9.04
N PRO A 52 3.07 4.09 10.32
CA PRO A 52 2.78 2.73 10.77
C PRO A 52 1.52 2.15 10.12
N PHE A 53 0.54 2.97 9.73
CA PHE A 53 -0.64 2.52 8.98
C PHE A 53 -0.25 2.05 7.58
N PHE A 54 0.53 2.86 6.85
CA PHE A 54 1.07 2.47 5.55
C PHE A 54 1.93 1.21 5.64
N ALA A 55 2.80 1.10 6.64
CA ALA A 55 3.64 -0.08 6.83
C ALA A 55 2.81 -1.36 7.05
N LYS A 56 1.78 -1.31 7.91
CA LYS A 56 0.88 -2.44 8.16
C LYS A 56 0.11 -2.85 6.91
N LEU A 57 -0.37 -1.89 6.13
CA LEU A 57 -1.05 -2.17 4.86
C LEU A 57 -0.12 -2.82 3.84
N THR A 58 1.11 -2.31 3.68
CA THR A 58 2.12 -2.91 2.80
C THR A 58 2.40 -4.35 3.19
N VAL A 59 2.66 -4.61 4.49
CA VAL A 59 2.93 -5.97 4.99
C VAL A 59 1.74 -6.89 4.72
N SER A 60 0.51 -6.42 5.00
CA SER A 60 -0.70 -7.22 4.75
C SER A 60 -0.86 -7.59 3.27
N LEU A 61 -0.67 -6.62 2.36
CA LEU A 61 -0.73 -6.86 0.91
C LEU A 61 0.38 -7.79 0.43
N LEU A 62 1.60 -7.65 0.94
CA LEU A 62 2.70 -8.56 0.65
C LEU A 62 2.43 -9.98 1.16
N SER A 63 1.83 -10.13 2.34
CA SER A 63 1.40 -11.44 2.84
C SER A 63 0.35 -12.07 1.93
N PHE A 64 -0.64 -11.30 1.47
CA PHE A 64 -1.63 -11.80 0.49
C PHE A 64 -0.97 -12.24 -0.83
N LEU A 65 0.01 -11.47 -1.30
CA LEU A 65 0.74 -11.79 -2.52
C LEU A 65 1.59 -13.06 -2.35
N ALA A 66 2.27 -13.21 -1.22
CA ALA A 66 3.02 -14.42 -0.88
C ALA A 66 2.12 -15.66 -0.80
N ILE A 67 0.94 -15.55 -0.17
CA ILE A 67 -0.05 -16.63 -0.12
C ILE A 67 -0.49 -17.01 -1.54
N ALA A 68 -0.80 -16.02 -2.38
CA ALA A 68 -1.20 -16.27 -3.76
C ALA A 68 -0.12 -17.02 -4.56
N VAL A 69 1.15 -16.64 -4.41
CA VAL A 69 2.30 -17.29 -5.06
C VAL A 69 2.51 -18.73 -4.57
N ILE A 70 2.35 -18.98 -3.26
CA ILE A 70 2.47 -20.35 -2.72
C ILE A 70 1.39 -21.25 -3.30
N PHE A 71 0.14 -20.76 -3.38
CA PHE A 71 -0.94 -21.51 -4.01
C PHE A 71 -0.66 -21.81 -5.49
N GLU A 72 -0.10 -20.85 -6.24
CA GLU A 72 0.30 -21.03 -7.64
C GLU A 72 1.44 -22.05 -7.81
N SER A 73 2.36 -22.14 -6.84
CA SER A 73 3.51 -23.06 -6.91
C SER A 73 3.16 -24.52 -6.55
N LEU A 74 1.96 -24.76 -6.01
CA LEU A 74 1.47 -26.09 -5.62
C LEU A 74 0.58 -26.75 -6.70
N GLU A 75 0.21 -26.02 -7.75
CA GLU A 75 -0.43 -26.54 -8.98
C GLU A 75 0.61 -26.94 -10.03
#